data_AF-A0AA37L6L2-F1
#
_entry.id   AF-A0AA37L6L2-F1
#
_cell.length_a   1.000
_cell.length_b   1.000
_cell.length_c   1.000
_cell.angle_alpha   90.00
_cell.angle_beta   90.00
_cell.angle_gamma   90.00
#
_symmetry.space_group_name_H-M   'P 1'
#
loop_
_entity.id
_entity.type
_entity.pdbx_description
1 polymer ?
#
loop_
_entity_poly.entity_id
_entity_poly.type
_entity_poly.pdbx_seq_one_letter_code
_entity_poly.pdbx_strand_id
1 'polypeptide(L)'
;MSIIYSHNLILDSILVNNTGNRFQSSNTDGADTIRSSGIKFNNWTVYSGDDSISLKANSTNVSITNSRFYNGLGIALGSIGQYNDQFETIEWLNVEDCFFENTLHAVGPRLGSYNEVVYFKTWTDDQNGYPPNGGGGGLGCMGHLNLSYVQVDC
;
A
#
# COMPACT_ATOMS: atom_id res chain seq x y z
N MET A 1 -8.72 5.05 -3.62
CA MET A 1 -8.55 6.01 -4.75
C MET A 1 -7.46 5.50 -5.67
N SER A 2 -7.66 5.39 -6.99
CA SER A 2 -6.60 4.92 -7.90
C SER A 2 -5.88 6.07 -8.61
N ILE A 3 -4.56 6.09 -8.56
CA ILE A 3 -3.65 7.06 -9.18
C ILE A 3 -2.80 6.30 -10.20
N ILE A 4 -3.11 6.46 -11.48
CA ILE A 4 -2.57 5.63 -12.55
C ILE A 4 -1.87 6.50 -13.59
N TYR A 5 -0.68 6.10 -14.05
CA TYR A 5 0.12 6.83 -15.06
C TYR A 5 0.33 8.32 -14.72
N SER A 6 0.43 8.63 -13.44
CA SER A 6 0.46 9.99 -12.92
C SER A 6 1.84 10.37 -12.42
N HIS A 7 2.20 11.64 -12.57
CA HIS A 7 3.54 12.13 -12.27
C HIS A 7 3.48 13.47 -11.53
N ASN A 8 4.33 13.64 -10.52
CA ASN A 8 4.52 14.90 -9.79
C ASN A 8 3.23 15.46 -9.17
N LEU A 9 2.47 14.59 -8.51
CA LEU A 9 1.23 14.99 -7.85
C LEU A 9 1.48 15.26 -6.36
N ILE A 10 0.90 16.35 -5.88
CA ILE A 10 0.79 16.64 -4.44
C ILE A 10 -0.67 16.52 -4.07
N LEU A 11 -0.95 15.59 -3.16
CA LEU A 11 -2.26 15.34 -2.64
C LEU A 11 -2.21 15.65 -1.14
N ASP A 12 -2.88 16.73 -0.75
CA ASP A 12 -2.76 17.33 0.56
C ASP A 12 -4.10 17.39 1.28
N SER A 13 -4.11 17.10 2.58
CA SER A 13 -5.28 17.29 3.45
C SER A 13 -6.52 16.52 3.01
N ILE A 14 -6.35 15.25 2.63
CA ILE A 14 -7.44 14.39 2.17
C ILE A 14 -7.89 13.43 3.28
N LEU A 15 -9.20 13.35 3.46
CA LEU A 15 -9.87 12.33 4.27
C LEU A 15 -10.41 11.22 3.36
N VAL A 16 -10.01 9.98 3.62
CA VAL A 16 -10.67 8.78 3.08
C VAL A 16 -11.35 8.04 4.22
N ASN A 17 -12.65 7.78 4.08
CA ASN A 17 -13.40 7.05 5.10
C ASN A 17 -14.25 5.94 4.47
N ASN A 18 -13.72 4.72 4.55
CA ASN A 18 -14.33 3.52 3.99
C ASN A 18 -14.96 2.60 5.06
N THR A 19 -15.32 3.12 6.24
CA THR A 19 -15.90 2.30 7.34
C THR A 19 -17.35 1.83 7.10
N GLY A 20 -17.90 2.03 5.91
CA GLY A 20 -19.32 1.87 5.60
C GLY A 20 -19.86 0.43 5.53
N ASN A 21 -18.99 -0.58 5.37
CA ASN A 21 -19.42 -1.98 5.21
C ASN A 21 -18.65 -2.93 6.14
N ARG A 22 -19.27 -3.30 7.28
CA ARG A 22 -18.72 -4.28 8.24
C ARG A 22 -18.48 -5.69 7.67
N PHE A 23 -18.99 -5.99 6.48
CA PHE A 23 -19.00 -7.34 5.90
C PHE A 23 -18.12 -7.51 4.66
N GLN A 24 -17.47 -6.44 4.17
CA GLN A 24 -16.56 -6.49 3.02
C GLN A 24 -15.39 -5.53 3.28
N SER A 25 -14.32 -6.07 3.86
CA SER A 25 -13.09 -5.31 4.10
C SER A 25 -12.15 -5.31 2.88
N SER A 26 -12.39 -6.17 1.88
CA SER A 26 -11.58 -6.25 0.67
C SER A 26 -11.77 -5.04 -0.25
N ASN A 27 -10.67 -4.56 -0.84
CA ASN A 27 -10.63 -3.51 -1.86
C ASN A 27 -11.16 -2.14 -1.37
N THR A 28 -11.03 -1.89 -0.07
CA THR A 28 -11.39 -0.60 0.56
C THR A 28 -10.17 0.29 0.79
N ASP A 29 -9.19 0.19 -0.12
CA ASP A 29 -7.90 0.84 -0.03
C ASP A 29 -8.06 2.38 0.04
N GLY A 30 -7.20 3.04 0.82
CA GLY A 30 -7.18 4.50 0.87
C GLY A 30 -6.79 5.08 -0.48
N ALA A 31 -5.59 4.72 -0.96
CA ALA A 31 -5.16 5.01 -2.32
C ALA A 31 -4.20 3.94 -2.89
N ASP A 32 -4.23 3.77 -4.20
CA ASP A 32 -3.35 2.90 -4.97
C ASP A 32 -2.58 3.74 -5.97
N THR A 33 -1.25 3.64 -6.00
CA THR A 33 -0.46 4.14 -7.13
C THR A 33 -0.16 2.99 -8.08
N ILE A 34 -0.32 3.20 -9.38
CA ILE A 34 0.04 2.24 -10.42
C ILE A 34 0.81 2.99 -11.49
N ARG A 35 2.04 2.53 -11.82
CA ARG A 35 2.90 3.10 -12.85
C ARG A 35 3.02 4.62 -12.75
N SER A 36 3.27 5.12 -11.54
CA SER A 36 3.22 6.53 -11.20
C SER A 36 4.46 6.96 -10.44
N SER A 37 4.86 8.23 -10.53
CA SER A 37 6.05 8.70 -9.81
C SER A 37 5.98 10.12 -9.30
N GLY A 38 6.78 10.43 -8.26
CA GLY A 38 6.77 11.75 -7.63
C GLY A 38 5.43 12.07 -6.96
N ILE A 39 4.80 11.07 -6.33
CA ILE A 39 3.50 11.21 -5.67
C ILE A 39 3.73 11.57 -4.21
N LYS A 40 3.07 12.63 -3.73
CA LYS A 40 3.14 13.07 -2.33
C LYS A 40 1.78 13.01 -1.68
N PHE A 41 1.64 12.16 -0.68
CA PHE A 41 0.51 12.11 0.24
C PHE A 41 0.91 12.88 1.50
N ASN A 42 0.35 14.07 1.70
CA ASN A 42 0.65 14.90 2.88
C ASN A 42 -0.61 15.20 3.68
N ASN A 43 -0.55 15.04 5.01
CA ASN A 43 -1.67 15.31 5.90
C ASN A 43 -2.93 14.50 5.56
N TRP A 44 -2.78 13.21 5.26
CA TRP A 44 -3.92 12.34 5.00
C TRP A 44 -4.49 11.75 6.28
N THR A 45 -5.80 11.53 6.30
CA THR A 45 -6.46 10.69 7.30
C THR A 45 -7.21 9.59 6.57
N VAL A 46 -6.90 8.32 6.85
CA VAL A 46 -7.50 7.18 6.16
C VAL A 46 -8.08 6.21 7.17
N TYR A 47 -9.35 5.90 6.98
CA TYR A 47 -10.02 4.75 7.56
C TYR A 47 -10.32 3.75 6.44
N SER A 48 -9.64 2.60 6.46
CA SER A 48 -9.81 1.51 5.48
C SER A 48 -10.04 0.16 6.16
N GLY A 49 -10.55 -0.82 5.42
CA GLY A 49 -10.52 -2.24 5.80
C GLY A 49 -9.46 -3.05 5.04
N ASP A 50 -8.74 -2.39 4.12
CA ASP A 50 -7.65 -2.93 3.29
C ASP A 50 -6.43 -2.01 3.39
N ASP A 51 -5.53 -2.02 2.40
CA ASP A 51 -4.34 -1.16 2.33
C ASP A 51 -4.66 0.31 2.60
N SER A 52 -3.94 0.92 3.54
CA SER A 52 -4.08 2.36 3.79
C SER A 52 -3.58 3.16 2.59
N ILE A 53 -2.40 2.81 2.08
CA ILE A 53 -1.86 3.25 0.79
C ILE A 53 -1.15 2.05 0.17
N SER A 54 -1.40 1.75 -1.10
CA SER A 54 -0.71 0.70 -1.83
C SER A 54 0.10 1.28 -2.99
N LEU A 55 1.33 0.82 -3.14
CA LEU A 55 2.16 1.09 -4.31
C LEU A 55 2.14 -0.17 -5.15
N LYS A 56 1.57 -0.13 -6.35
CA LYS A 56 1.62 -1.24 -7.32
C LYS A 56 2.76 -1.02 -8.33
N ALA A 57 2.85 -1.94 -9.28
CA ALA A 57 3.80 -1.97 -10.39
C ALA A 57 4.30 -0.59 -10.87
N ASN A 58 5.61 -0.42 -10.89
CA ASN A 58 6.35 0.76 -11.37
C ASN A 58 5.95 2.06 -10.67
N SER A 59 5.67 1.99 -9.37
CA SER A 59 5.47 3.17 -8.52
C SER A 59 6.79 3.58 -7.88
N THR A 60 7.25 4.80 -8.15
CA THR A 60 8.58 5.25 -7.68
C THR A 60 8.54 6.67 -7.09
N ASN A 61 9.45 6.98 -6.16
CA ASN A 61 9.54 8.30 -5.55
C ASN A 61 8.19 8.74 -4.96
N VAL A 62 7.70 7.97 -3.99
CA VAL A 62 6.43 8.21 -3.31
C VAL A 62 6.74 8.65 -1.88
N SER A 63 6.10 9.72 -1.43
CA SER A 63 6.22 10.21 -0.06
C SER A 63 4.87 10.19 0.64
N ILE A 64 4.86 9.71 1.88
CA ILE A 64 3.69 9.66 2.75
C ILE A 64 4.10 10.34 4.05
N THR A 65 3.53 11.52 4.30
CA THR A 65 4.00 12.42 5.36
C THR A 65 2.84 12.95 6.19
N ASN A 66 3.07 13.18 7.49
CA ASN A 66 2.11 13.81 8.40
C ASN A 66 0.73 13.12 8.42
N SER A 67 0.67 11.81 8.19
CA SER A 67 -0.58 11.11 7.88
C SER A 67 -1.01 10.16 9.00
N ARG A 68 -2.32 9.90 9.09
CA ARG A 68 -2.92 9.04 10.10
C ARG A 68 -3.73 7.91 9.46
N PHE A 69 -3.46 6.69 9.87
CA PHE A 69 -4.00 5.47 9.30
C PHE A 69 -4.69 4.63 10.36
N TYR A 70 -5.94 4.24 10.10
CA TYR A 70 -6.79 3.55 11.06
C TYR A 70 -7.43 2.31 10.45
N ASN A 71 -7.45 1.20 11.19
CA ASN A 71 -8.15 -0.07 10.90
C ASN A 71 -7.70 -0.87 9.65
N GLY A 72 -6.94 -0.24 8.74
CA GLY A 72 -6.49 -0.86 7.48
C GLY A 72 -5.36 -1.87 7.66
N LEU A 73 -4.68 -2.19 6.56
CA LEU A 73 -3.54 -3.13 6.58
C LEU A 73 -2.17 -2.44 6.63
N GLY A 74 -2.13 -1.11 6.71
CA GLY A 74 -0.91 -0.33 6.59
C GLY A 74 -0.53 -0.03 5.14
N ILE A 75 0.75 0.24 4.87
CA ILE A 75 1.27 0.61 3.55
C ILE A 75 1.72 -0.66 2.82
N ALA A 76 1.03 -1.03 1.75
CA ALA A 76 1.41 -2.16 0.94
C ALA A 76 2.38 -1.74 -0.17
N LEU A 77 3.51 -2.43 -0.24
CA LEU A 77 4.36 -2.43 -1.41
C LEU A 77 4.01 -3.64 -2.25
N GLY A 78 3.16 -3.39 -3.24
CA GLY A 78 2.71 -4.36 -4.22
C GLY A 78 1.19 -4.56 -4.21
N SER A 79 0.69 -5.53 -4.98
CA SER A 79 1.50 -6.59 -5.58
C SER A 79 2.39 -6.13 -6.75
N ILE A 80 3.58 -6.72 -6.86
CA ILE A 80 4.40 -6.77 -8.09
C ILE A 80 4.66 -8.23 -8.50
N GLY A 81 5.21 -8.44 -9.69
CA GLY A 81 5.37 -9.75 -10.33
C GLY A 81 4.06 -10.25 -10.96
N GLN A 82 3.03 -9.41 -11.03
CA GLN A 82 1.68 -9.85 -11.38
C GLN A 82 1.54 -10.21 -12.87
N TYR A 83 2.29 -9.54 -13.74
CA TYR A 83 2.17 -9.70 -15.18
C TYR A 83 3.30 -10.59 -15.71
N ASN A 84 2.92 -11.68 -16.37
CA ASN A 84 3.86 -12.64 -16.94
C ASN A 84 4.86 -11.98 -17.91
N ASP A 85 6.12 -12.38 -17.83
CA ASP A 85 7.24 -11.85 -18.61
C ASP A 85 7.46 -10.33 -18.47
N GLN A 86 6.92 -9.70 -17.43
CA GLN A 86 7.16 -8.29 -17.12
C GLN A 86 8.14 -8.15 -15.96
N PHE A 87 8.90 -7.05 -15.98
CA PHE A 87 9.70 -6.62 -14.85
C PHE A 87 9.03 -5.42 -14.17
N GLU A 88 8.77 -5.53 -12.87
CA GLU A 88 8.04 -4.52 -12.10
C GLU A 88 8.86 -4.01 -10.92
N THR A 89 8.83 -2.70 -10.69
CA THR A 89 9.60 -2.09 -9.60
C THR A 89 8.74 -1.28 -8.64
N ILE A 90 9.18 -1.23 -7.38
CA ILE A 90 8.78 -0.21 -6.43
C ILE A 90 10.03 0.31 -5.73
N GLU A 91 10.34 1.58 -5.90
CA GLU A 91 11.54 2.16 -5.28
C GLU A 91 11.31 3.57 -4.76
N TRP A 92 12.08 3.96 -3.74
CA TRP A 92 12.07 5.31 -3.18
C TRP A 92 10.75 5.64 -2.50
N LEU A 93 10.37 4.83 -1.51
CA LEU A 93 9.29 5.15 -0.58
C LEU A 93 9.87 5.92 0.62
N ASN A 94 9.32 7.09 0.92
CA ASN A 94 9.57 7.81 2.16
C ASN A 94 8.28 7.88 3.00
N VAL A 95 8.32 7.34 4.22
CA VAL A 95 7.23 7.46 5.20
C VAL A 95 7.75 8.24 6.40
N GLU A 96 7.13 9.37 6.70
CA GLU A 96 7.63 10.27 7.75
C GLU A 96 6.48 10.89 8.57
N ASP A 97 6.65 10.98 9.89
CA ASP A 97 5.66 11.60 10.78
C ASP A 97 4.25 11.01 10.63
N CYS A 98 4.17 9.68 10.58
CA CYS A 98 2.92 8.96 10.37
C CYS A 98 2.48 8.19 11.62
N PHE A 99 1.17 8.15 11.84
CA PHE A 99 0.54 7.45 12.95
C PHE A 99 -0.32 6.30 12.43
N PHE A 100 -0.18 5.12 13.04
CA PHE A 100 -0.91 3.91 12.70
C PHE A 100 -1.62 3.38 13.94
N GLU A 101 -2.92 3.13 13.83
CA GLU A 101 -3.75 2.56 14.90
C GLU A 101 -4.60 1.42 14.35
N ASN A 102 -4.56 0.28 15.04
CA ASN A 102 -5.32 -0.90 14.68
C ASN A 102 -5.09 -1.34 13.21
N THR A 103 -3.86 -1.22 12.71
CA THR A 103 -3.53 -1.61 11.33
C THR A 103 -3.07 -3.06 11.29
N LEU A 104 -3.88 -3.98 10.77
CA LEU A 104 -3.65 -5.41 10.91
C LEU A 104 -2.85 -5.99 9.74
N HIS A 105 -2.07 -7.05 9.98
CA HIS A 105 -2.08 -8.17 9.04
C HIS A 105 -2.56 -9.42 9.75
N ALA A 106 -3.39 -10.17 9.05
CA ALA A 106 -3.87 -11.47 9.49
C ALA A 106 -2.70 -12.45 9.65
N VAL A 107 -2.06 -12.45 10.82
CA VAL A 107 -1.42 -13.67 11.32
C VAL A 107 -2.54 -14.39 12.06
N GLY A 108 -2.91 -15.58 11.56
CA GLY A 108 -4.15 -16.27 11.96
C GLY A 108 -4.35 -16.42 13.48
N PRO A 109 -5.52 -16.93 13.93
CA PRO A 109 -5.96 -16.88 15.34
C PRO A 109 -5.03 -17.52 16.39
N ARG A 110 -3.88 -18.06 15.99
CA ARG A 110 -2.84 -18.67 16.82
C ARG A 110 -1.61 -17.78 17.06
N LEU A 111 -1.41 -16.67 16.34
CA LEU A 111 -0.14 -15.92 16.37
C LEU A 111 -0.24 -14.50 16.95
N GLY A 112 -1.46 -14.05 17.31
CA GLY A 112 -1.70 -12.70 17.82
C GLY A 112 -1.79 -11.67 16.70
N SER A 113 -2.56 -10.61 16.92
CA SER A 113 -2.61 -9.46 16.02
C SER A 113 -1.44 -8.55 16.33
N TYR A 114 -0.65 -8.19 15.31
CA TYR A 114 0.35 -7.13 15.39
C TYR A 114 -0.07 -5.99 14.49
N ASN A 115 0.32 -4.77 14.86
CA ASN A 115 0.12 -3.64 13.99
C ASN A 115 1.22 -3.60 12.92
N GLU A 116 0.83 -3.64 11.64
CA GLU A 116 1.73 -3.50 10.50
C GLU A 116 1.75 -2.06 9.97
N VAL A 117 2.95 -1.59 9.62
CA VAL A 117 3.19 -0.26 9.06
C VAL A 117 3.44 -0.35 7.55
N VAL A 118 4.39 -1.19 7.14
CA VAL A 118 4.76 -1.45 5.74
C VAL A 118 4.91 -2.94 5.56
N TYR A 119 4.42 -3.46 4.43
CA TYR A 119 4.59 -4.87 4.08
C TYR A 119 4.68 -5.06 2.56
N PHE A 120 5.16 -6.24 2.16
CA PHE A 120 5.47 -6.56 0.76
C PHE A 120 4.49 -7.58 0.21
N LYS A 121 3.92 -7.31 -0.97
CA LYS A 121 3.08 -8.23 -1.74
C LYS A 121 3.77 -8.56 -3.06
N THR A 122 4.00 -9.83 -3.32
CA THR A 122 4.56 -10.31 -4.59
C THR A 122 3.75 -11.48 -5.11
N TRP A 123 3.65 -11.59 -6.43
CA TRP A 123 3.22 -12.82 -7.08
C TRP A 123 4.38 -13.80 -7.19
N THR A 124 4.05 -15.08 -7.29
CA THR A 124 5.02 -16.14 -7.57
C THR A 124 5.46 -16.10 -9.04
N ASP A 125 6.60 -16.73 -9.32
CA ASP A 125 7.10 -16.93 -10.69
C ASP A 125 6.18 -17.81 -11.54
N ASP A 126 5.31 -18.60 -10.92
CA ASP A 126 4.28 -19.33 -11.64
C ASP A 126 3.06 -18.45 -11.91
N GLN A 127 2.62 -18.38 -13.17
CA GLN A 127 1.38 -17.72 -13.54
C GLN A 127 0.16 -18.54 -13.10
N ASN A 128 -0.63 -18.00 -12.18
CA ASN A 128 -1.92 -18.53 -11.74
C ASN A 128 -3.07 -17.58 -12.13
N GLY A 129 -3.71 -17.86 -13.26
CA GLY A 129 -4.77 -17.04 -13.82
C GLY A 129 -4.26 -15.76 -14.49
N TYR A 130 -5.13 -14.75 -14.58
CA TYR A 130 -4.84 -13.48 -15.24
C TYR A 130 -5.29 -12.28 -14.39
N PRO A 131 -4.62 -11.12 -14.50
CA PRO A 131 -5.01 -9.90 -13.79
C PRO A 131 -6.47 -9.50 -14.06
N PRO A 132 -7.16 -8.83 -13.11
CA PRO A 132 -6.60 -8.27 -11.87
C PRO A 132 -6.61 -9.22 -10.66
N ASN A 133 -7.37 -10.31 -10.69
CA ASN A 133 -7.51 -11.25 -9.56
C ASN A 133 -6.61 -12.50 -9.66
N GLY A 134 -5.90 -12.68 -10.77
CA GLY A 134 -4.83 -13.66 -10.98
C GLY A 134 -3.54 -12.98 -11.48
N GLY A 135 -2.51 -13.77 -11.74
CA GLY A 135 -1.22 -13.26 -12.20
C GLY A 135 -0.06 -14.17 -11.83
N GLY A 136 1.16 -13.63 -11.90
CA GLY A 136 2.41 -14.36 -11.69
C GLY A 136 3.21 -14.49 -12.98
N GLY A 137 4.44 -15.00 -12.86
CA GLY A 137 5.41 -15.07 -13.96
C GLY A 137 6.09 -13.75 -14.31
N GLY A 138 5.84 -12.71 -13.52
CA GLY A 138 6.60 -11.47 -13.57
C GLY A 138 7.77 -11.49 -12.60
N LEU A 139 8.87 -10.85 -12.98
CA LEU A 139 10.00 -10.56 -12.10
C LEU A 139 9.86 -9.14 -11.55
N GLY A 140 10.63 -8.83 -10.49
CA GLY A 140 10.65 -7.48 -9.98
C GLY A 140 11.59 -7.27 -8.83
N CYS A 141 11.71 -6.01 -8.41
CA CYS A 141 12.45 -5.64 -7.23
C CYS A 141 11.72 -4.54 -6.44
N MET A 142 11.97 -4.53 -5.14
CA MET A 142 11.59 -3.41 -4.27
C MET A 142 12.80 -2.96 -3.47
N GLY A 143 13.02 -1.65 -3.37
CA GLY A 143 14.23 -1.10 -2.75
C GLY A 143 14.10 0.36 -2.35
N HIS A 144 15.09 0.86 -1.60
CA HIS A 144 15.15 2.26 -1.19
C HIS A 144 13.91 2.71 -0.38
N LEU A 145 13.72 2.13 0.80
CA LEU A 145 12.64 2.47 1.72
C LEU A 145 13.22 3.25 2.91
N ASN A 146 12.59 4.38 3.24
CA ASN A 146 12.90 5.15 4.44
C ASN A 146 11.63 5.31 5.29
N LEU A 147 11.73 4.97 6.57
CA LEU A 147 10.69 5.16 7.56
C LEU A 147 11.29 5.94 8.74
N SER A 148 10.75 7.10 9.06
CA SER A 148 11.19 7.95 10.17
C SER A 148 10.01 8.50 10.95
N TYR A 149 10.13 8.62 12.27
CA TYR A 149 9.08 9.18 13.13
C TYR A 149 7.70 8.52 12.94
N VAL A 150 7.69 7.19 12.81
CA VAL A 150 6.45 6.41 12.73
C VAL A 150 6.02 5.99 14.13
N GLN A 151 4.79 6.33 14.49
CA GLN A 151 4.15 5.91 15.72
C GLN A 151 3.09 4.84 15.44
N VAL A 152 3.08 3.80 16.27
CA VAL A 152 2.12 2.70 16.18
C VAL A 152 1.46 2.54 17.54
N ASP A 153 0.13 2.56 17.59
CA ASP A 153 -0.64 2.35 18.81
C ASP A 153 -1.31 0.97 18.81
N CYS A 154 -1.16 0.26 19.93
CA CYS A 154 -1.42 -1.19 20.10
C CYS A 154 -2.76 -1.48 20.79
#